data_AF-A0A355L2Y6-F1
#
_entry.id   AF-A0A355L2Y6-F1
#
_cell.length_a   1.000
_cell.length_b   1.000
_cell.length_c   1.000
_cell.angle_alpha   90.00
_cell.angle_beta   90.00
_cell.angle_gamma   90.00
#
_symmetry.space_group_name_H-M   'P 1'
#
loop_
_entity.id
_entity.type
_entity.pdbx_description
1 polymer ?
#
loop_
_entity_poly.entity_id
_entity_poly.type
_entity_poly.pdbx_seq_one_letter_code
_entity_poly.pdbx_strand_id
1 'polypeptide(L)'
;MEMKTAGILMILGISILLSASICKYEKSKIDYCDKMVFLGSKVMVLLKTTNPETEKIFDLLNNSEKLKDIDLNNIISSSPLKREENEKIYDYINSIGKYDSQTQINEANEFCETFRILKDYYQQYYTAHYKIIYALGLGIGCLIAILLI
;
A
#
# COMPACT_ATOMS: atom_id res chain seq x y z
N MET A 1 1.00 -43.75 -11.50
CA MET A 1 0.46 -42.82 -12.51
C MET A 1 -0.30 -41.68 -11.83
N GLU A 2 -1.23 -41.98 -10.92
CA GLU A 2 -2.00 -40.97 -10.15
C GLU A 2 -1.12 -39.97 -9.35
N MET A 3 -0.04 -40.46 -8.74
CA MET A 3 0.87 -39.62 -7.94
C MET A 3 1.63 -38.56 -8.78
N LYS A 4 1.94 -38.87 -10.05
CA LYS A 4 2.59 -37.93 -10.98
C LYS A 4 1.61 -36.83 -11.41
N THR A 5 0.37 -37.20 -11.72
CA THR A 5 -0.69 -36.26 -12.10
C THR A 5 -1.05 -35.32 -10.94
N ALA A 6 -1.12 -35.84 -9.71
CA ALA A 6 -1.34 -35.03 -8.51
C ALA A 6 -0.21 -34.02 -8.27
N GLY A 7 1.05 -34.42 -8.48
CA GLY A 7 2.20 -33.52 -8.38
C GLY A 7 2.16 -32.38 -9.39
N ILE A 8 1.81 -32.68 -10.65
CA ILE A 8 1.65 -31.66 -11.70
C ILE A 8 0.56 -30.64 -11.35
N LEU A 9 -0.60 -31.11 -10.88
CA LEU A 9 -1.69 -30.22 -10.46
C LEU A 9 -1.28 -29.33 -9.27
N MET A 10 -0.50 -29.87 -8.33
CA MET A 10 0.00 -29.11 -7.19
C MET A 10 0.96 -27.99 -7.64
N ILE A 11 1.86 -28.27 -8.58
CA ILE A 11 2.80 -27.28 -9.13
C ILE A 11 2.03 -26.15 -9.82
N LEU A 12 1.09 -26.47 -10.70
CA LEU A 12 0.26 -25.48 -11.38
C LEU A 12 -0.53 -24.64 -10.37
N GLY A 13 -1.10 -25.27 -9.35
CA GLY A 13 -1.81 -24.59 -8.28
C GLY A 13 -0.93 -23.60 -7.51
N ILE A 14 0.28 -24.02 -7.10
CA ILE A 14 1.24 -23.15 -6.39
C ILE A 14 1.66 -21.98 -7.27
N SER A 15 1.94 -22.21 -8.56
CA SER A 15 2.32 -21.15 -9.49
C SER A 15 1.24 -20.07 -9.62
N ILE A 16 -0.03 -20.46 -9.67
CA ILE A 16 -1.17 -19.52 -9.70
C ILE A 16 -1.26 -18.74 -8.38
N LEU A 17 -1.11 -19.42 -7.24
CA LEU A 17 -1.16 -18.79 -5.92
C LEU A 17 -0.03 -17.78 -5.71
N LEU A 18 1.17 -18.07 -6.22
CA LEU A 18 2.30 -17.15 -6.21
C LEU A 18 2.00 -15.89 -7.05
N SER A 19 1.50 -16.04 -8.27
CA SER A 19 1.09 -14.89 -9.10
C SER A 19 -0.01 -14.07 -8.43
N ALA A 20 -1.01 -14.72 -7.83
CA ALA A 20 -2.08 -14.04 -7.09
C ALA A 20 -1.53 -13.26 -5.89
N SER A 21 -0.55 -13.82 -5.17
CA SER A 21 0.10 -13.16 -4.04
C SER A 21 0.89 -11.92 -4.47
N ILE A 22 1.65 -12.00 -5.57
CA ILE A 22 2.37 -10.86 -6.15
C ILE A 22 1.37 -9.77 -6.57
N CYS A 23 0.30 -10.13 -7.28
CA CYS A 23 -0.74 -9.17 -7.66
C CYS A 23 -1.43 -8.53 -6.43
N LYS A 24 -1.66 -9.31 -5.36
CA LYS A 24 -2.23 -8.79 -4.12
C LYS A 24 -1.27 -7.78 -3.45
N TYR A 25 0.02 -8.06 -3.46
CA TYR A 25 1.05 -7.15 -2.94
C TYR A 25 1.15 -5.86 -3.76
N GLU A 26 1.14 -5.93 -5.09
CA GLU A 26 1.13 -4.71 -5.92
C GLU A 26 -0.15 -3.89 -5.70
N LYS A 27 -1.30 -4.56 -5.52
CA LYS A 27 -2.56 -3.89 -5.20
C LYS A 27 -2.56 -3.27 -3.79
N SER A 28 -1.88 -3.86 -2.81
CA SER A 28 -1.81 -3.30 -1.47
C SER A 28 -1.06 -1.98 -1.42
N LYS A 29 -0.09 -1.74 -2.31
CA LYS A 29 0.56 -0.43 -2.45
C LYS A 29 -0.43 0.69 -2.79
N ILE A 30 -1.35 0.40 -3.71
CA ILE A 30 -2.40 1.34 -4.13
C ILE A 30 -3.34 1.67 -2.96
N ASP A 31 -3.81 0.65 -2.25
CA ASP A 31 -4.67 0.80 -1.07
C ASP A 31 -3.96 1.60 0.04
N TYR A 32 -2.67 1.33 0.25
CA TYR A 32 -1.86 2.04 1.22
C TYR A 32 -1.69 3.53 0.87
N CYS A 33 -1.44 3.86 -0.40
CA CYS A 33 -1.44 5.26 -0.84
C CYS A 33 -2.79 5.95 -0.62
N ASP A 34 -3.91 5.25 -0.85
CA ASP A 34 -5.25 5.79 -0.58
C ASP A 34 -5.51 6.08 0.90
N LYS A 35 -4.92 5.28 1.79
CA LYS A 35 -4.94 5.54 3.24
C LYS A 35 -4.08 6.75 3.60
N MET A 36 -2.92 6.93 2.99
CA MET A 36 -2.08 8.11 3.20
C MET A 36 -2.78 9.40 2.74
N VAL A 37 -3.37 9.41 1.53
CA VAL A 37 -4.17 10.56 1.07
C VAL A 37 -5.30 10.88 2.05
N PHE A 38 -5.98 9.85 2.57
CA PHE A 38 -7.02 10.04 3.58
C PHE A 38 -6.48 10.64 4.88
N LEU A 39 -5.36 10.15 5.37
CA LEU A 39 -4.71 10.64 6.58
C LEU A 39 -4.40 12.15 6.45
N GLY A 40 -3.70 12.55 5.39
CA GLY A 40 -3.37 13.96 5.15
C GLY A 40 -4.62 14.83 4.97
N SER A 41 -5.63 14.32 4.25
CA SER A 41 -6.90 15.02 4.06
C SER A 41 -7.64 15.24 5.38
N LYS A 42 -7.63 14.24 6.29
CA LYS A 42 -8.27 14.32 7.60
C LYS A 42 -7.58 15.35 8.48
N VAL A 43 -6.25 15.35 8.54
CA VAL A 43 -5.46 16.38 9.25
C VAL A 43 -5.79 17.77 8.71
N MET A 44 -5.76 17.96 7.39
CA MET A 44 -6.09 19.24 6.75
C MET A 44 -7.51 19.72 7.12
N VAL A 45 -8.50 18.83 7.10
CA VAL A 45 -9.88 19.18 7.48
C VAL A 45 -9.98 19.58 8.94
N LEU A 46 -9.33 18.83 9.85
CA LEU A 46 -9.34 19.14 11.28
C LEU A 46 -8.74 20.52 11.56
N LEU A 47 -7.60 20.83 10.94
CA LEU A 47 -6.93 22.12 11.09
C LEU A 47 -7.77 23.28 10.54
N LYS A 48 -8.44 23.11 9.40
CA LYS A 48 -9.30 24.14 8.78
C LYS A 48 -10.58 24.41 9.56
N THR A 49 -11.10 23.42 10.29
CA THR A 49 -12.45 23.49 10.88
C THR A 49 -12.41 23.76 12.37
N THR A 50 -11.66 22.96 13.13
CA THR A 50 -11.67 23.01 14.60
C THR A 50 -10.31 23.39 15.18
N ASN A 51 -9.25 23.34 14.37
CA ASN A 51 -7.86 23.57 14.76
C ASN A 51 -7.50 22.97 16.13
N PRO A 52 -7.71 21.65 16.32
CA PRO A 52 -7.56 21.02 17.61
C PRO A 52 -6.07 20.85 17.97
N GLU A 53 -5.79 20.59 19.24
CA GLU A 53 -4.46 20.23 19.71
C GLU A 53 -3.96 18.94 19.03
N THR A 54 -2.63 18.83 18.89
CA THR A 54 -1.94 17.72 18.21
C THR A 54 -2.35 16.34 18.73
N GLU A 55 -2.47 16.16 20.05
CA GLU A 55 -2.88 14.90 20.67
C GLU A 55 -4.26 14.46 20.17
N LYS A 56 -5.21 15.39 20.11
CA LYS A 56 -6.56 15.13 19.62
C LYS A 56 -6.59 14.80 18.12
N ILE A 57 -5.67 15.33 17.32
CA ILE A 57 -5.51 14.92 15.92
C ILE A 57 -5.13 13.44 15.87
N PHE A 58 -4.11 13.04 16.63
CA PHE A 58 -3.64 11.65 16.66
C PHE A 58 -4.71 10.69 17.18
N ASP A 59 -5.45 11.05 18.22
CA ASP A 59 -6.58 10.23 18.72
C ASP A 59 -7.62 9.98 17.62
N LEU A 60 -7.98 11.00 16.85
CA LEU A 60 -8.94 10.88 15.76
C LEU A 60 -8.39 10.07 14.58
N LEU A 61 -7.08 10.09 14.33
CA LEU A 61 -6.45 9.28 13.30
C LEU A 61 -6.38 7.81 13.74
N ASN A 62 -5.94 7.52 14.96
CA ASN A 62 -5.82 6.18 15.53
C ASN A 62 -7.18 5.47 15.64
N ASN A 63 -8.24 6.21 15.94
CA ASN A 63 -9.61 5.67 15.99
C ASN A 63 -10.31 5.60 14.62
N SER A 64 -9.61 5.91 13.53
CA SER A 64 -10.20 5.92 12.20
C SER A 64 -10.31 4.50 11.62
N GLU A 65 -11.53 4.06 11.27
CA GLU A 65 -11.75 2.73 10.68
C GLU A 65 -10.89 2.49 9.42
N LYS A 66 -10.70 3.52 8.59
CA LYS A 66 -9.89 3.45 7.36
C LYS A 66 -8.38 3.28 7.62
N LEU A 67 -7.90 3.61 8.82
CA LEU A 67 -6.49 3.53 9.22
C LEU A 67 -6.23 2.43 10.26
N LYS A 68 -7.22 1.58 10.57
CA LYS A 68 -7.15 0.59 11.66
C LYS A 68 -6.00 -0.41 11.56
N ASP A 69 -5.49 -0.64 10.36
CA ASP A 69 -4.39 -1.56 10.06
C ASP A 69 -3.05 -0.83 9.86
N ILE A 70 -3.01 0.46 10.16
CA ILE A 70 -1.79 1.28 10.13
C ILE A 70 -1.42 1.65 11.56
N ASP A 71 -0.24 1.18 11.98
CA ASP A 71 0.39 1.68 13.19
C ASP A 71 1.12 2.99 12.88
N LEU A 72 0.52 4.13 13.24
CA LEU A 72 1.10 5.46 13.01
C LEU A 72 2.44 5.66 13.74
N ASN A 73 2.68 4.93 14.83
CA ASN A 73 3.94 4.99 15.57
C ASN A 73 5.03 4.10 14.94
N ASN A 74 4.63 3.14 14.10
CA ASN A 74 5.55 2.19 13.46
C ASN A 74 5.15 1.88 12.00
N ILE A 75 5.04 2.93 11.20
CA ILE A 75 4.58 2.88 9.81
C ILE A 75 5.43 1.97 8.92
N ILE A 76 6.72 1.88 9.21
CA ILE A 76 7.67 1.10 8.43
C ILE A 76 7.36 -0.41 8.53
N SER A 77 6.82 -0.86 9.66
CA SER A 77 6.58 -2.29 9.90
C SER A 77 5.47 -2.91 9.05
N SER A 78 4.55 -2.09 8.53
CA SER A 78 3.33 -2.55 7.83
C SER A 78 3.20 -2.04 6.40
N SER A 79 4.13 -1.20 5.95
CA SER A 79 4.06 -0.55 4.65
C SER A 79 4.54 -1.45 3.50
N PRO A 80 3.76 -1.59 2.42
CA PRO A 80 4.20 -2.24 1.18
C PRO A 80 5.04 -1.31 0.28
N LEU A 81 5.26 -0.05 0.70
CA LEU A 81 5.94 0.98 -0.08
C LEU A 81 7.46 0.92 0.07
N LYS A 82 8.16 1.62 -0.82
CA LYS A 82 9.62 1.73 -0.79
C LYS A 82 10.09 2.54 0.41
N ARG A 83 11.37 2.37 0.76
CA ARG A 83 11.98 3.09 1.88
C ARG A 83 11.83 4.61 1.74
N GLU A 84 12.12 5.17 0.56
CA GLU A 84 12.05 6.63 0.38
C GLU A 84 10.62 7.18 0.51
N GLU A 85 9.62 6.38 0.12
CA GLU A 85 8.21 6.72 0.25
C GLU A 85 7.77 6.65 1.72
N ASN A 86 8.28 5.67 2.47
CA ASN A 86 8.04 5.55 3.91
C ASN A 86 8.68 6.69 4.71
N GLU A 87 9.87 7.15 4.32
CA GLU A 87 10.54 8.29 4.92
C GLU A 87 9.66 9.56 4.82
N LYS A 88 9.02 9.80 3.66
CA LYS A 88 8.07 10.92 3.50
C LYS A 88 6.85 10.84 4.43
N ILE A 89 6.35 9.64 4.69
CA ILE A 89 5.23 9.44 5.63
C ILE A 89 5.69 9.74 7.05
N TYR A 90 6.85 9.22 7.42
CA TYR A 90 7.45 9.44 8.73
C TYR A 90 7.70 10.94 8.97
N ASP A 91 8.28 11.63 8.00
CA ASP A 91 8.56 13.06 8.08
C ASP A 91 7.27 13.87 8.24
N TYR A 92 6.23 13.56 7.45
CA TYR A 92 4.94 14.23 7.55
C TYR A 92 4.28 14.02 8.91
N ILE A 93 4.22 12.80 9.41
CA ILE A 93 3.59 12.52 10.71
C ILE A 93 4.35 13.19 11.85
N ASN A 94 5.68 13.19 11.79
CA ASN A 94 6.50 13.91 12.75
C ASN A 94 6.38 15.43 12.62
N SER A 95 5.87 15.96 11.52
CA SER A 95 5.67 17.40 11.36
C SER A 95 4.38 17.88 12.01
N ILE A 96 3.38 17.00 12.17
CA ILE A 96 2.05 17.34 12.72
C ILE A 96 2.19 18.06 14.06
N GLY A 97 1.77 19.33 14.09
CA GLY A 97 1.76 20.16 15.29
C GLY A 97 3.07 20.88 15.60
N LYS A 98 4.09 20.76 14.73
CA LYS A 98 5.35 21.53 14.83
C LYS A 98 5.28 22.88 14.13
N TYR A 99 4.32 23.05 13.22
CA TYR A 99 4.11 24.27 12.46
C TYR A 99 2.83 24.99 12.87
N ASP A 100 2.71 26.26 12.50
CA ASP A 100 1.42 26.95 12.55
C ASP A 100 0.41 26.25 11.63
N SER A 101 -0.88 26.47 11.91
CA SER A 101 -1.96 25.77 11.22
C SER A 101 -1.94 25.94 9.70
N GLN A 102 -1.56 27.11 9.18
CA GLN A 102 -1.56 27.35 7.74
C GLN A 102 -0.41 26.62 7.06
N THR A 103 0.78 26.66 7.65
CA THR A 103 1.93 25.88 7.18
C THR A 103 1.63 24.39 7.23
N GLN A 104 1.06 23.88 8.33
CA GLN A 104 0.67 22.47 8.44
C GLN A 104 -0.39 22.04 7.42
N ILE A 105 -1.33 22.94 7.07
CA ILE A 105 -2.31 22.71 6.00
C ILE A 105 -1.61 22.58 4.65
N ASN A 106 -0.60 23.40 4.37
CA ASN A 106 0.16 23.34 3.13
C ASN A 106 0.95 22.02 3.04
N GLU A 107 1.63 21.62 4.13
CA GLU A 107 2.31 20.33 4.26
C GLU A 107 1.34 19.15 4.03
N ALA A 108 0.14 19.21 4.63
CA ALA A 108 -0.88 18.18 4.44
C ALA A 108 -1.36 18.09 2.98
N ASN A 109 -1.43 19.22 2.28
CA ASN A 109 -1.82 19.25 0.88
C ASN A 109 -0.71 18.68 -0.03
N GLU A 110 0.55 19.07 0.19
CA GLU A 110 1.69 18.52 -0.55
C GLU A 110 1.85 17.01 -0.32
N PHE A 111 1.65 16.56 0.92
CA PHE A 111 1.60 15.14 1.25
C PHE A 111 0.50 14.42 0.47
N CYS A 112 -0.73 14.98 0.43
CA CYS A 112 -1.82 14.39 -0.35
C CYS A 112 -1.51 14.30 -1.85
N GLU A 113 -0.98 15.36 -2.45
CA GLU A 113 -0.61 15.37 -3.87
C GLU A 113 0.48 14.34 -4.18
N THR A 114 1.51 14.26 -3.33
CA THR A 114 2.57 13.26 -3.46
C THR A 114 1.99 11.84 -3.47
N PHE A 115 1.09 11.53 -2.54
CA PHE A 115 0.49 10.19 -2.46
C PHE A 115 -0.56 9.91 -3.53
N ARG A 116 -1.22 10.93 -4.09
CA ARG A 116 -2.06 10.78 -5.30
C ARG A 116 -1.23 10.40 -6.51
N ILE A 117 -0.10 11.09 -6.73
CA ILE A 117 0.82 10.78 -7.82
C ILE A 117 1.40 9.35 -7.67
N LEU A 118 1.81 8.98 -6.47
CA LEU A 118 2.30 7.62 -6.18
C LEU A 118 1.22 6.56 -6.39
N LYS A 119 -0.01 6.82 -5.96
CA LYS A 119 -1.15 5.93 -6.20
C LYS A 119 -1.35 5.71 -7.71
N ASP A 120 -1.35 6.77 -8.50
CA ASP A 120 -1.54 6.69 -9.95
C ASP A 120 -0.40 5.92 -10.62
N TYR A 121 0.84 6.12 -10.18
CA TYR A 121 1.99 5.34 -10.61
C TYR A 121 1.79 3.83 -10.35
N TYR A 122 1.43 3.46 -9.12
CA TYR A 122 1.19 2.05 -8.77
C TYR A 122 -0.02 1.46 -9.50
N GLN A 123 -1.07 2.25 -9.70
CA GLN A 123 -2.26 1.85 -10.45
C GLN A 123 -1.92 1.57 -11.92
N GLN A 124 -1.12 2.43 -12.56
CA GLN A 124 -0.65 2.23 -13.93
C GLN A 124 0.21 0.98 -14.03
N TYR A 125 1.18 0.82 -13.11
CA TYR A 125 2.02 -0.37 -13.07
C TYR A 125 1.18 -1.65 -12.94
N TYR A 126 0.27 -1.70 -11.97
CA TYR A 126 -0.60 -2.85 -11.75
C TYR A 126 -1.43 -3.17 -12.99
N THR A 127 -2.09 -2.16 -13.57
CA THR A 127 -2.96 -2.33 -14.74
C THR A 127 -2.20 -2.87 -15.96
N ALA A 128 -0.96 -2.42 -16.16
CA ALA A 128 -0.11 -2.88 -17.26
C ALA A 128 0.42 -4.31 -17.04
N HIS A 129 0.76 -4.69 -15.80
CA HIS A 129 1.54 -5.90 -15.54
C HIS A 129 0.75 -7.08 -14.94
N TYR A 130 -0.44 -6.88 -14.36
CA TYR A 130 -1.13 -7.99 -13.66
C TYR A 130 -1.41 -9.20 -14.56
N LYS A 131 -1.81 -8.97 -15.81
CA LYS A 131 -2.04 -10.08 -16.78
C LYS A 131 -0.74 -10.81 -17.09
N ILE A 132 0.36 -10.08 -17.23
CA ILE A 132 1.69 -10.64 -17.50
C ILE A 132 2.15 -11.48 -16.32
N ILE A 133 1.94 -11.02 -15.08
CA ILE A 133 2.28 -11.76 -13.85
C ILE A 133 1.54 -13.10 -13.80
N TYR A 134 0.25 -13.14 -14.14
CA TYR A 134 -0.50 -14.40 -14.21
C TYR A 134 -0.02 -15.30 -15.35
N ALA A 135 0.23 -14.74 -16.54
CA ALA A 135 0.72 -15.49 -17.68
C ALA A 135 2.10 -16.11 -17.41
N LEU A 136 3.02 -15.37 -16.78
CA LEU A 136 4.34 -15.87 -16.39
C LEU A 136 4.26 -16.96 -15.33
N GLY A 137 3.42 -16.79 -14.29
CA GLY A 137 3.24 -17.82 -13.27
C GLY A 137 2.73 -19.12 -13.86
N LEU A 138 1.67 -19.06 -14.68
CA LEU A 138 1.15 -20.22 -15.40
C LEU A 138 2.20 -20.82 -16.33
N GLY A 139 2.91 -20.00 -17.11
CA GLY A 139 3.94 -20.46 -18.04
C GLY A 139 5.08 -21.20 -17.34
N ILE A 140 5.60 -20.64 -16.24
CA ILE A 140 6.64 -21.28 -15.42
C ILE A 140 6.11 -22.57 -14.79
N GLY A 141 4.89 -22.57 -14.25
CA GLY A 141 4.27 -23.76 -13.69
C GLY A 141 4.14 -24.89 -14.72
N CYS A 142 3.69 -24.57 -15.93
CA CYS A 142 3.61 -25.52 -17.05
C CYS A 142 5.00 -26.04 -17.44
N LEU A 143 6.01 -25.17 -17.54
CA LEU A 143 7.38 -25.57 -17.89
C LEU A 143 7.97 -26.53 -16.87
N ILE A 144 7.81 -26.24 -15.57
CA ILE A 144 8.25 -27.13 -14.48
C ILE A 144 7.50 -28.46 -14.55
N ALA A 145 6.17 -28.43 -14.77
CA ALA A 145 5.38 -29.65 -14.91
C ALA A 145 5.86 -30.54 -16.06
N ILE A 146 6.20 -29.95 -17.22
CA ILE A 146 6.73 -30.69 -18.37
C ILE A 146 8.09 -31.33 -18.06
N LEU A 147 8.99 -30.60 -17.38
CA LEU A 147 10.33 -31.10 -17.02
C LEU A 147 10.29 -32.27 -16.02
N LEU A 148 9.22 -32.42 -15.25
CA LEU A 148 9.07 -33.45 -14.21
C LEU A 148 8.33 -34.72 -14.69
N ILE A 149 7.80 -34.73 -15.91
CA ILE A 149 7.11 -35.88 -16.52
C ILE A 149 8.13 -36.96 -16.90
#